data_AF-A0A3D3A6Q6-F1
#
_entry.id   AF-A0A3D3A6Q6-F1
#
_cell.length_a   1.000
_cell.length_b   1.000
_cell.length_c   1.000
_cell.angle_alpha   90.00
_cell.angle_beta   90.00
_cell.angle_gamma   90.00
#
_symmetry.space_group_name_H-M   'P 1'
#
loop_
_entity.id
_entity.type
_entity.pdbx_description
1 polymer ?
#
loop_
_entity_poly.entity_id
_entity_poly.type
_entity_poly.pdbx_seq_one_letter_code
_entity_poly.pdbx_strand_id
1 'polypeptide(L)'
;GTRTRREQSDHAQTPEAHPITDAVPMEAWSDVFTQLTTQDAHHRAAMPGMDPARVDLMPYSAALIQWVLGHGCIQKMCRAPYALREGVLSRIERGLPLLPSLG
;
A
#
# COMPACT_ATOMS: atom_id res chain seq x y z
N GLY A 1 -22.21 -35.24 -8.93
CA GLY A 1 -22.28 -33.78 -9.08
C GLY A 1 -20.88 -33.23 -9.07
N THR A 2 -20.41 -32.79 -10.23
CA THR A 2 -19.02 -32.34 -10.46
C THR A 2 -18.76 -31.06 -9.68
N ARG A 3 -17.87 -31.12 -8.67
CA ARG A 3 -17.39 -29.93 -7.95
C ARG A 3 -16.52 -29.12 -8.92
N THR A 4 -17.08 -28.04 -9.47
CA THR A 4 -16.31 -27.00 -10.14
C THR A 4 -15.38 -26.34 -9.11
N ARG A 5 -14.11 -26.74 -9.09
CA ARG A 5 -13.05 -26.01 -8.39
C ARG A 5 -12.86 -24.71 -9.16
N ARG A 6 -13.42 -23.60 -8.66
CA ARG A 6 -13.06 -22.27 -9.15
C ARG A 6 -11.56 -22.11 -8.91
N GLU A 7 -10.78 -21.89 -9.97
CA GLU A 7 -9.41 -21.44 -9.85
C GLU A 7 -9.44 -20.06 -9.20
N GLN A 8 -9.02 -20.03 -7.94
CA GLN A 8 -8.89 -18.80 -7.16
C GLN A 8 -7.51 -18.23 -7.48
N SER A 9 -7.45 -16.97 -7.91
CA SER A 9 -6.19 -16.34 -8.29
C SER A 9 -5.20 -16.40 -7.11
N ASP A 10 -3.91 -16.60 -7.38
CA ASP A 10 -2.88 -16.62 -6.33
C ASP A 10 -2.79 -15.29 -5.54
N HIS A 11 -3.37 -14.22 -6.09
CA HIS A 11 -3.53 -12.92 -5.45
C HIS A 11 -4.77 -12.80 -4.57
N ALA A 12 -5.75 -13.69 -4.72
CA ALA A 12 -6.93 -13.72 -3.87
C ALA A 12 -6.55 -14.32 -2.53
N GLN A 13 -6.13 -13.45 -1.60
CA GLN A 13 -6.06 -13.80 -0.20
C GLN A 13 -7.44 -14.35 0.22
N THR A 14 -7.47 -15.55 0.80
CA THR A 14 -8.63 -16.07 1.53
C THR A 14 -9.07 -14.96 2.50
N PRO A 15 -10.38 -14.70 2.69
CA PRO A 15 -10.85 -13.61 3.54
C PRO A 15 -10.60 -13.98 5.01
N GLU A 16 -9.34 -13.93 5.43
CA GLU A 16 -8.98 -13.83 6.82
C GLU A 16 -9.41 -12.46 7.30
N ALA A 17 -9.87 -12.38 8.56
CA ALA A 17 -10.25 -11.12 9.15
C ALA A 17 -9.06 -10.16 9.04
N HIS A 18 -9.21 -9.14 8.19
CA HIS A 18 -8.18 -8.13 8.04
C HIS A 18 -7.92 -7.49 9.40
N PRO A 19 -6.64 -7.31 9.80
CA PRO A 19 -6.31 -6.66 11.06
C PRO A 19 -6.94 -5.26 11.11
N ILE A 20 -7.14 -4.75 12.33
CA ILE A 20 -7.55 -3.36 12.54
C ILE A 20 -6.55 -2.48 11.78
N THR A 21 -7.05 -1.73 10.80
CA THR A 21 -6.22 -0.80 10.01
C THR A 21 -6.26 0.56 10.66
N ASP A 22 -5.14 1.26 10.63
CA ASP A 22 -5.09 2.62 11.18
C ASP A 22 -5.68 3.57 10.15
N ALA A 23 -6.75 4.28 10.51
CA ALA A 23 -7.35 5.28 9.64
C ALA A 23 -6.36 6.43 9.41
N VAL A 24 -6.27 6.90 8.17
CA VAL A 24 -5.50 8.09 7.81
C VAL A 24 -6.50 9.22 7.49
N PRO A 25 -6.40 10.38 8.17
CA PRO A 25 -7.30 11.50 7.92
C PRO A 25 -7.13 12.01 6.49
N MET A 26 -8.21 11.97 5.70
CA MET A 26 -8.18 12.39 4.30
C MET A 26 -8.14 13.91 4.19
N GLU A 27 -8.72 14.62 5.16
CA GLU A 27 -8.73 16.07 5.25
C GLU A 27 -7.31 16.67 5.39
N ALA A 28 -6.38 15.93 6.01
CA ALA A 28 -4.99 16.37 6.16
C ALA A 28 -4.15 16.14 4.90
N TRP A 29 -4.68 15.39 3.91
CA TRP A 29 -3.92 14.99 2.73
C TRP A 29 -3.51 16.18 1.87
N SER A 30 -4.38 17.18 1.68
CA SER A 30 -4.08 18.35 0.84
C SER A 30 -2.83 19.10 1.29
N ASP A 31 -2.66 19.22 2.60
CA ASP A 31 -1.55 19.97 3.20
C ASP A 31 -0.25 19.20 3.05
N VAL A 32 -0.28 17.89 3.28
CA VAL A 32 0.88 17.00 3.08
C VAL A 32 1.26 16.94 1.60
N PHE A 33 0.28 16.81 0.70
CA PHE A 33 0.51 16.82 -0.74
C PHE A 33 1.23 18.10 -1.19
N THR A 34 0.77 19.26 -0.73
CA THR A 34 1.40 20.55 -1.03
C THR A 34 2.83 20.58 -0.52
N GLN A 35 3.06 20.22 0.74
CA GLN A 35 4.42 20.19 1.32
C GLN A 35 5.37 19.26 0.56
N LEU A 36 4.93 18.06 0.18
CA LEU A 36 5.77 17.10 -0.53
C LEU A 36 6.09 17.52 -1.98
N THR A 37 5.23 18.31 -2.61
CA THR A 37 5.38 18.68 -4.03
C THR A 37 6.02 20.05 -4.26
N THR A 38 5.92 20.97 -3.30
CA THR A 38 6.44 22.35 -3.45
C THR A 38 7.73 22.61 -2.71
N GLN A 39 8.02 21.87 -1.63
CA GLN A 39 9.27 22.04 -0.86
C GLN A 39 10.44 21.41 -1.61
N ASP A 40 11.65 21.95 -1.44
CA ASP A 40 12.86 21.37 -2.01
C ASP A 40 13.31 20.08 -1.29
N ALA A 41 14.33 19.42 -1.83
CA ALA A 41 14.86 18.18 -1.27
C ALA A 41 15.39 18.35 0.18
N HIS A 42 16.00 19.50 0.50
CA HIS A 42 16.53 19.77 1.83
C HIS A 42 15.41 19.84 2.87
N HIS A 43 14.34 20.58 2.58
CA HIS A 43 13.18 20.69 3.46
C HIS A 43 12.44 19.36 3.60
N ARG A 44 12.30 18.58 2.52
CA ARG A 44 11.70 17.23 2.59
C ARG A 44 12.53 16.28 3.44
N ALA A 45 13.86 16.31 3.32
CA ALA A 45 14.76 15.48 4.13
C ALA A 45 14.67 15.76 5.64
N ALA A 46 14.28 16.99 6.02
CA ALA A 46 14.07 17.38 7.40
C ALA A 46 12.70 16.98 7.97
N MET A 47 11.77 16.48 7.14
CA MET A 47 10.45 16.04 7.61
C MET A 47 10.56 14.81 8.52
N PRO A 48 9.92 14.79 9.71
CA PRO A 48 9.96 13.64 10.61
C PRO A 48 9.47 12.36 9.93
N GLY A 49 10.29 11.30 10.01
CA GLY A 49 9.98 9.99 9.40
C GLY A 49 10.33 9.89 7.91
N MET A 50 10.88 10.93 7.29
CA MET A 50 11.41 10.85 5.92
C MET A 50 12.66 9.98 5.87
N ASP A 51 12.63 8.95 5.01
CA ASP A 51 13.82 8.19 4.66
C ASP A 51 14.65 8.99 3.64
N PRO A 52 15.94 9.29 3.90
CA PRO A 52 16.80 10.03 2.97
C PRO A 52 16.81 9.44 1.56
N ALA A 53 16.71 8.13 1.41
CA ALA A 53 16.69 7.45 0.11
C ALA A 53 15.38 7.70 -0.68
N ARG A 54 14.34 8.22 -0.03
CA ARG A 54 13.02 8.45 -0.62
C ARG A 54 12.75 9.91 -0.97
N VAL A 55 13.56 10.84 -0.45
CA VAL A 55 13.34 12.30 -0.55
C VAL A 55 13.04 12.77 -1.97
N ASP A 56 13.78 12.27 -2.95
CA ASP A 56 13.64 12.66 -4.35
C ASP A 56 12.41 12.04 -5.03
N LEU A 57 11.95 10.89 -4.52
CA LEU A 57 10.82 10.15 -5.06
C LEU A 57 9.47 10.56 -4.43
N MET A 58 9.49 11.26 -3.30
CA MET A 58 8.28 11.66 -2.59
C MET A 58 7.31 12.52 -3.41
N PRO A 59 7.73 13.51 -4.20
CA PRO A 59 6.81 14.30 -5.01
C PRO A 59 6.01 13.45 -6.00
N TYR A 60 6.67 12.46 -6.62
CA TYR A 60 6.03 11.54 -7.57
C TYR A 60 5.05 10.59 -6.88
N SER A 61 5.43 10.06 -5.71
CA SER A 61 4.54 9.23 -4.90
C SER A 61 3.29 10.01 -4.47
N ALA A 62 3.46 11.27 -4.05
CA ALA A 62 2.36 12.14 -3.67
C ALA A 62 1.42 12.44 -4.86
N ALA A 63 1.98 12.73 -6.03
CA ALA A 63 1.21 12.93 -7.26
C ALA A 63 0.38 11.69 -7.64
N LEU A 64 0.95 10.49 -7.52
CA LEU A 64 0.23 9.25 -7.80
C LEU A 64 -0.95 9.05 -6.84
N ILE A 65 -0.75 9.24 -5.53
CA ILE A 65 -1.83 9.13 -4.54
C ILE A 65 -2.92 10.17 -4.84
N GLN A 66 -2.55 11.42 -5.09
CA GLN A 66 -3.50 12.48 -5.45
C GLN A 66 -4.30 12.14 -6.71
N TRP A 67 -3.64 11.59 -7.73
CA TRP A 67 -4.29 11.16 -8.96
C TRP A 67 -5.31 10.04 -8.68
N VAL A 68 -4.94 9.01 -7.92
CA VAL A 68 -5.84 7.90 -7.54
C VAL A 68 -7.04 8.42 -6.74
N LEU A 69 -6.81 9.29 -5.76
CA LEU A 69 -7.88 9.91 -4.97
C LEU A 69 -8.83 10.75 -5.84
N GLY A 70 -8.32 11.40 -6.88
CA GLY A 70 -9.11 12.20 -7.82
C GLY A 70 -9.91 11.39 -8.86
N HIS A 71 -9.54 10.14 -9.13
CA HIS A 71 -10.17 9.30 -10.16
C HIS A 71 -11.21 8.31 -9.61
N GLY A 72 -11.43 8.27 -8.30
CA GLY A 72 -12.33 7.30 -7.67
C GLY A 72 -13.26 7.90 -6.61
N CYS A 73 -14.30 7.15 -6.24
CA CYS A 73 -15.15 7.43 -5.09
C CYS A 73 -14.50 6.93 -3.79
N ILE A 74 -13.23 7.26 -3.56
CA ILE A 74 -12.50 6.84 -2.35
C ILE A 74 -12.94 7.73 -1.19
N GLN A 75 -13.59 7.14 -0.19
CA GLN A 75 -14.12 7.86 0.97
C GLN A 75 -13.29 7.65 2.23
N LYS A 76 -12.38 6.67 2.22
CA LYS A 76 -11.58 6.28 3.37
C LYS A 76 -10.19 5.86 2.92
N MET A 77 -9.20 6.29 3.69
CA MET A 77 -7.82 5.85 3.57
C MET A 77 -7.40 5.20 4.88
N CYS A 78 -6.72 4.07 4.79
CA CYS A 78 -6.17 3.40 5.95
C CYS A 78 -4.75 2.91 5.65
N ARG A 79 -3.93 2.85 6.69
CA ARG A 79 -2.59 2.30 6.63
C ARG A 79 -2.67 0.81 6.92
N ALA A 80 -2.26 0.01 5.96
CA ALA A 80 -2.08 -1.42 6.18
C ALA A 80 -0.87 -1.66 7.09
N PRO A 81 -0.99 -2.50 8.14
CA PRO A 81 0.15 -2.85 9.00
C PRO A 81 1.13 -3.80 8.29
N TYR A 82 0.69 -4.41 7.19
CA TYR A 82 1.40 -5.46 6.46
C TYR A 82 1.51 -5.09 4.99
N ALA A 83 2.66 -5.38 4.40
CA ALA A 83 2.94 -5.21 3.00
C ALA A 83 3.52 -6.52 2.44
N LEU A 84 4.43 -6.41 1.46
CA LEU A 84 4.97 -7.56 0.76
C LEU A 84 5.72 -8.54 1.68
N ARG A 85 6.52 -8.01 2.61
CA ARG A 85 7.36 -8.83 3.50
C ARG A 85 6.53 -9.79 4.34
N GLU A 86 5.46 -9.30 4.94
CA GLU A 86 4.60 -10.10 5.82
C GLU A 86 3.79 -11.11 5.01
N GLY A 87 3.37 -10.76 3.79
CA GLY A 87 2.77 -11.71 2.86
C GLY A 87 3.71 -12.87 2.51
N VAL A 88 4.99 -12.59 2.27
CA VAL A 88 6.03 -13.61 2.00
C VAL A 88 6.22 -14.52 3.21
N LEU A 89 6.39 -13.94 4.42
CA LEU A 89 6.59 -14.72 5.64
C LEU A 89 5.39 -15.63 5.96
N SER A 90 4.17 -15.11 5.80
CA SER A 90 2.94 -15.88 6.03
C SER A 90 2.86 -17.13 5.13
N ARG A 91 3.32 -17.03 3.88
CA ARG A 91 3.37 -18.19 2.97
C ARG A 91 4.40 -19.22 3.43
N ILE A 92 5.58 -18.79 3.87
CA ILE A 92 6.62 -19.68 4.42
C ILE A 92 6.09 -20.45 5.64
N GLU A 93 5.47 -19.77 6.59
CA GLU A 93 4.89 -20.38 7.79
C GLU A 93 3.83 -21.45 7.47
N ARG A 94 3.07 -21.24 6.38
CA ARG A 94 2.00 -22.14 5.93
C ARG A 94 2.50 -23.25 5.01
N GLY A 95 3.80 -23.30 4.70
CA GLY A 95 4.37 -24.24 3.73
C GLY A 95 3.87 -24.04 2.30
N LEU A 96 3.42 -22.82 1.96
CA LEU A 96 2.94 -22.47 0.63
C LEU A 96 4.10 -21.96 -0.25
N PRO A 97 4.13 -22.31 -1.55
CA PRO A 97 5.16 -21.80 -2.46
C PRO A 97 5.03 -20.28 -2.61
N LEU A 98 6.16 -19.57 -2.65
CA LEU A 98 6.19 -18.10 -2.83
C LEU A 98 5.75 -17.67 -4.23
N LEU A 99 6.18 -18.43 -5.24
CA LEU A 99 5.84 -18.21 -6.62
C LEU A 99 4.71 -19.16 -7.03
N PRO A 100 3.80 -18.74 -7.92
CA PRO A 100 2.85 -19.65 -8.55
C PRO A 100 3.60 -20.78 -9.26
N SER A 101 2.99 -21.97 -9.32
CA SER A 101 3.46 -23.03 -10.20
C SER A 101 3.42 -22.50 -11.63
N LEU A 102 4.57 -22.41 -12.30
CA LEU A 102 4.62 -22.16 -13.74
C LEU A 102 4.15 -23.45 -14.42
N GLY A 103 2.83 -23.57 -14.61
CA GLY A 103 2.20 -24.62 -15.41
C GLY A 103 2.19 -24.27 -16.89
#